data_AF-A0A3S1SX88-F1
#
_entry.id   AF-A0A3S1SX88-F1
#
_cell.length_a   1.000
_cell.length_b   1.000
_cell.length_c   1.000
_cell.angle_alpha   90.00
_cell.angle_beta   90.00
_cell.angle_gamma   90.00
#
_symmetry.space_group_name_H-M   'P 1'
#
loop_
_entity.id
_entity.type
_entity.pdbx_description
1 polymer ?
#
loop_
_entity_poly.entity_id
_entity_poly.type
_entity_poly.pdbx_seq_one_letter_code
_entity_poly.pdbx_strand_id
1 'polypeptide(L)'
;MQNCLEGITVVAVEQAVAAPYASSRLADAGARVIKVERPEGDFARNYDKLVRGQSAYFVWLNRGKESVCLDLRLEADRAVLDSLVAAADVFIQNLKPGSIEKLGFGSADLR
;
A
#
# COMPACT_ATOMS: atom_id res chain seq x y z
N MET A 1 -11.06 -1.25 20.30
CA MET A 1 -10.20 -0.13 19.86
C MET A 1 -11.11 0.94 19.32
N GLN A 2 -10.80 2.21 19.57
CA GLN A 2 -11.53 3.34 18.99
C GLN A 2 -11.24 3.35 17.49
N ASN A 3 -12.26 3.26 16.63
CA ASN A 3 -12.09 3.38 15.18
C ASN A 3 -11.99 4.87 14.80
N CYS A 4 -10.96 5.56 15.30
CA CYS A 4 -10.83 7.01 15.10
C CYS A 4 -10.57 7.40 13.65
N LEU A 5 -10.23 6.45 12.78
CA LEU A 5 -10.06 6.65 11.34
C LEU A 5 -11.16 5.94 10.51
N GLU A 6 -12.32 5.64 11.12
CA GLU A 6 -13.45 5.12 10.36
C GLU A 6 -13.86 6.11 9.25
N GLY A 7 -14.12 5.58 8.06
CA GLY A 7 -14.43 6.37 6.86
C GLY A 7 -13.20 6.89 6.10
N ILE A 8 -11.99 6.82 6.67
CA ILE A 8 -10.76 7.21 6.00
C ILE A 8 -10.29 6.11 5.04
N THR A 9 -9.99 6.48 3.80
CA THR A 9 -9.41 5.60 2.79
C THR A 9 -7.93 5.92 2.58
N VAL A 10 -7.09 4.89 2.69
CA VAL A 10 -5.63 4.98 2.50
C VAL A 10 -5.23 4.12 1.30
N VAL A 11 -4.50 4.69 0.36
CA VAL A 11 -3.85 3.94 -0.73
C VAL A 11 -2.35 3.90 -0.48
N ALA A 12 -1.77 2.71 -0.47
CA ALA A 12 -0.38 2.50 -0.11
C ALA A 12 0.40 1.74 -1.20
N VAL A 13 1.31 2.43 -1.89
CA VAL A 13 2.30 1.85 -2.80
C VAL A 13 3.58 1.60 -2.00
N GLU A 14 3.57 0.50 -1.25
CA GLU A 14 4.55 0.24 -0.19
C GLU A 14 5.11 -1.17 -0.23
N GLN A 15 6.30 -1.33 0.33
CA GLN A 15 7.01 -2.61 0.38
C GLN A 15 7.89 -2.76 1.62
N ALA A 16 8.26 -4.01 1.92
CA ALA A 16 9.12 -4.40 3.04
C ALA A 16 8.52 -4.08 4.41
N VAL A 17 9.08 -3.12 5.17
CA VAL A 17 8.78 -2.98 6.61
C VAL A 17 8.23 -1.61 7.00
N ALA A 18 8.95 -0.52 6.70
CA ALA A 18 8.65 0.79 7.30
C ALA A 18 7.26 1.35 6.96
N ALA A 19 6.93 1.48 5.66
CA ALA A 19 5.61 1.94 5.24
C ALA A 19 4.50 0.92 5.59
N PRO A 20 4.67 -0.40 5.35
CA PRO A 20 3.69 -1.39 5.79
C PRO A 20 3.38 -1.36 7.28
N TYR A 21 4.38 -1.06 8.12
CA TYR A 21 4.18 -0.88 9.54
C TYR A 21 3.29 0.33 9.83
N ALA A 22 3.56 1.48 9.22
CA ALA A 22 2.76 2.69 9.39
C ALA A 22 1.31 2.50 8.92
N SER A 23 1.10 2.00 7.70
CA SER A 23 -0.24 1.78 7.15
C SER A 23 -1.02 0.70 7.91
N SER A 24 -0.36 -0.31 8.50
CA SER A 24 -1.03 -1.27 9.38
C SER A 24 -1.56 -0.64 10.67
N ARG A 25 -0.92 0.42 11.20
CA ARG A 25 -1.46 1.17 12.34
C ARG A 25 -2.72 1.95 11.95
N LEU A 26 -2.78 2.46 10.71
CA LEU A 26 -3.99 3.13 10.20
C LEU A 26 -5.15 2.14 10.05
N ALA A 27 -4.87 0.93 9.54
CA ALA A 27 -5.85 -0.15 9.49
C ALA A 27 -6.34 -0.55 10.89
N ASP A 28 -5.42 -0.73 11.85
CA ASP A 28 -5.76 -1.04 13.26
C ASP A 28 -6.64 0.06 13.90
N ALA A 29 -6.52 1.31 13.43
CA ALA A 29 -7.31 2.46 13.88
C ALA A 29 -8.64 2.67 13.11
N GLY A 30 -8.98 1.76 12.19
CA GLY A 30 -10.27 1.74 11.49
C GLY A 30 -10.27 2.25 10.04
N ALA A 31 -9.13 2.69 9.51
CA ALA A 31 -9.06 3.13 8.12
C ALA A 31 -9.16 1.95 7.13
N ARG A 32 -9.78 2.19 5.97
CA ARG A 32 -9.73 1.25 4.85
C ARG A 32 -8.40 1.42 4.12
N VAL A 33 -7.50 0.45 4.29
CA VAL A 33 -6.16 0.50 3.68
C VAL A 33 -6.09 -0.43 2.48
N ILE A 34 -5.84 0.13 1.29
CA ILE A 34 -5.66 -0.58 0.03
C ILE A 34 -4.17 -0.59 -0.30
N LYS A 35 -3.54 -1.76 -0.16
CA LYS A 35 -2.16 -1.99 -0.56
C LYS A 35 -2.10 -2.27 -2.06
N VAL A 36 -1.26 -1.50 -2.76
CA VAL A 36 -0.95 -1.72 -4.17
C VAL A 36 0.34 -2.52 -4.27
N GLU A 37 0.25 -3.69 -4.88
CA GLU A 37 1.38 -4.60 -5.06
C GLU A 37 1.71 -4.78 -6.54
N ARG A 38 3.00 -4.97 -6.83
CA ARG A 38 3.46 -5.37 -8.16
C ARG A 38 3.08 -6.82 -8.46
N PRO A 39 3.16 -7.30 -9.72
CA PRO A 39 2.86 -8.69 -10.09
C PRO A 39 3.56 -9.76 -9.26
N GLU A 40 4.80 -9.50 -8.83
CA GLU A 40 5.56 -10.43 -7.98
C GLU A 40 5.21 -10.34 -6.48
N GLY A 41 4.35 -9.39 -6.12
CA GLY A 41 4.00 -9.05 -4.74
C GLY A 41 5.06 -8.24 -4.00
N ASP A 42 4.72 -7.85 -2.76
CA ASP A 42 5.65 -7.28 -1.78
C ASP A 42 6.80 -8.25 -1.51
N PHE A 43 8.02 -7.72 -1.39
CA PHE A 43 9.23 -8.49 -1.10
C PHE A 43 9.07 -9.31 0.18
N ALA A 44 8.38 -8.72 1.17
CA ALA A 44 8.12 -9.36 2.46
C ALA A 44 7.35 -10.68 2.31
N ARG A 45 6.58 -10.92 1.24
CA ARG A 45 5.90 -12.21 1.01
C ARG A 45 6.87 -13.38 0.93
N ASN A 46 8.12 -13.13 0.55
CA ASN A 46 9.14 -14.14 0.29
C ASN A 46 10.30 -14.15 1.30
N TYR A 47 10.24 -13.38 2.39
CA TYR A 47 11.32 -13.34 3.39
C TYR A 47 11.46 -14.66 4.14
N ASP A 48 10.35 -15.37 4.36
CA ASP A 48 10.29 -16.65 5.04
C ASP A 48 8.99 -17.40 4.67
N LYS A 49 8.72 -18.54 5.30
CA LYS A 49 7.49 -19.34 5.15
C LYS A 49 6.94 -19.86 6.48
N LEU A 50 7.24 -19.17 7.59
CA LEU A 50 7.06 -19.68 8.95
C LEU A 50 5.59 -19.73 9.39
N VAL A 51 4.70 -18.94 8.77
CA VAL A 51 3.29 -18.84 9.16
C VAL A 51 2.42 -19.55 8.13
N ARG A 52 2.23 -20.86 8.31
CA ARG A 52 1.39 -21.69 7.42
C ARG A 52 1.78 -21.54 5.94
N GLY A 53 3.08 -21.48 5.65
CA GLY A 53 3.61 -21.29 4.29
C GLY A 53 3.68 -19.83 3.81
N GLN A 54 3.22 -18.87 4.62
CA GLN A 54 3.36 -17.44 4.36
C GLN A 54 4.51 -16.86 5.20
N SER A 55 5.08 -15.73 4.74
CA SER A 55 6.08 -15.01 5.52
C SER A 55 5.46 -14.41 6.78
N ALA A 56 6.14 -14.62 7.92
CA ALA A 56 5.79 -13.96 9.18
C ALA A 56 5.75 -12.44 9.01
N TYR A 57 6.76 -11.85 8.38
CA TYR A 57 6.85 -10.41 8.12
C TYR A 57 5.63 -9.89 7.37
N PHE A 58 5.24 -10.57 6.29
CA PHE A 58 4.10 -10.14 5.51
C PHE A 58 2.80 -10.18 6.33
N VAL A 59 2.57 -11.28 7.07
CA VAL A 59 1.33 -11.49 7.83
C VAL A 59 1.13 -10.41 8.90
N TRP A 60 2.14 -10.13 9.73
CA TRP A 60 1.96 -9.19 10.84
C TRP A 60 1.92 -7.73 10.35
N LEU A 61 2.59 -7.40 9.25
CA LEU A 61 2.63 -6.05 8.68
C LEU A 61 1.45 -5.69 7.79
N ASN A 62 0.69 -6.65 7.27
CA ASN A 62 -0.36 -6.37 6.27
C ASN A 62 -1.75 -6.84 6.68
N ARG A 63 -1.94 -7.28 7.93
CA ARG A 63 -3.26 -7.56 8.50
C ARG A 63 -4.20 -6.35 8.33
N GLY A 64 -5.49 -6.64 8.10
CA GLY A 64 -6.53 -5.61 7.96
C GLY A 64 -6.49 -4.81 6.67
N LYS A 65 -5.49 -5.01 5.80
CA LYS A 65 -5.41 -4.34 4.50
C LYS A 65 -6.09 -5.15 3.41
N GLU A 66 -6.71 -4.44 2.47
CA GLU A 66 -7.04 -4.96 1.14
C GLU A 66 -5.78 -4.94 0.27
N SER A 67 -5.73 -5.80 -0.76
CA SER A 67 -4.60 -5.89 -1.68
C SER A 67 -5.10 -5.86 -3.11
N VAL A 68 -4.49 -5.02 -3.95
CA VAL A 68 -4.69 -5.01 -5.40
C VAL A 68 -3.33 -5.17 -6.09
N CYS A 69 -3.28 -6.02 -7.11
CA CYS A 69 -2.10 -6.25 -7.92
C CYS A 69 -2.17 -5.35 -9.15
N LEU A 70 -1.21 -4.43 -9.30
CA LEU A 70 -1.10 -3.50 -10.42
C LEU A 70 0.33 -3.49 -10.96
N ASP A 71 0.46 -3.66 -12.28
CA ASP A 71 1.70 -3.41 -13.00
C ASP A 71 1.77 -1.96 -13.48
N LEU A 72 2.42 -1.10 -12.68
CA LEU A 72 2.55 0.33 -12.97
C LEU A 72 3.43 0.65 -14.20
N ARG A 73 3.84 -0.35 -14.98
CA ARG A 73 4.39 -0.16 -16.33
C ARG A 73 3.29 -0.04 -17.38
N LEU A 74 2.10 -0.59 -17.11
CA LEU A 74 0.94 -0.59 -18.00
C LEU A 74 0.08 0.65 -17.76
N GLU A 75 -0.32 1.33 -18.83
CA GLU A 75 -1.17 2.53 -18.73
C GLU A 75 -2.54 2.23 -18.11
N ALA A 76 -3.11 1.06 -18.41
CA ALA A 76 -4.39 0.64 -17.85
C ALA A 76 -4.34 0.53 -16.31
N ASP A 77 -3.28 -0.07 -15.77
CA ASP A 77 -3.11 -0.23 -14.32
C ASP A 77 -2.75 1.09 -13.63
N ARG A 78 -2.07 2.00 -14.34
CA ARG A 78 -1.88 3.38 -13.86
C ARG A 78 -3.20 4.11 -13.72
N ALA A 79 -4.10 3.98 -14.69
CA ALA A 79 -5.43 4.61 -14.60
C ALA A 79 -6.26 4.07 -13.42
N VAL A 80 -6.05 2.80 -13.04
CA VAL A 80 -6.64 2.24 -11.81
C VAL A 80 -6.02 2.89 -10.57
N LEU A 81 -4.70 3.03 -10.51
CA LEU A 81 -4.03 3.71 -9.40
C LEU A 81 -4.48 5.17 -9.29
N ASP A 82 -4.56 5.91 -10.40
CA ASP A 82 -5.08 7.28 -10.47
C ASP A 82 -6.47 7.36 -9.83
N SER A 83 -7.38 6.46 -10.23
CA SER A 83 -8.74 6.43 -9.71
C SER A 83 -8.79 6.12 -8.21
N LEU A 84 -7.92 5.22 -7.74
CA LEU A 84 -7.81 4.89 -6.32
C LEU A 84 -7.28 6.08 -5.51
N VAL A 85 -6.21 6.72 -5.98
CA VAL A 85 -5.59 7.86 -5.30
C VAL A 85 -6.51 9.09 -5.30
N ALA A 86 -7.24 9.34 -6.39
CA ALA A 86 -8.20 10.44 -6.48
C ALA A 86 -9.34 10.35 -5.45
N ALA A 87 -9.65 9.15 -4.97
CA ALA A 87 -10.67 8.91 -3.95
C ALA A 87 -10.08 8.68 -2.54
N ALA A 88 -8.75 8.73 -2.39
CA ALA A 88 -8.08 8.46 -1.13
C ALA A 88 -7.88 9.74 -0.30
N ASP A 89 -8.02 9.62 1.02
CA ASP A 89 -7.68 10.70 1.95
C ASP A 89 -6.17 10.75 2.24
N VAL A 90 -5.51 9.59 2.15
CA VAL A 90 -4.09 9.43 2.45
C VAL A 90 -3.41 8.57 1.40
N PHE A 91 -2.29 9.06 0.86
CA PHE A 91 -1.40 8.30 -0.01
C PHE A 91 -0.06 8.03 0.69
N ILE A 92 0.38 6.77 0.72
CA ILE A 92 1.64 6.33 1.33
C ILE A 92 2.52 5.65 0.28
N GLN A 93 3.80 6.01 0.23
CA GLN A 93 4.79 5.30 -0.58
C GLN A 93 6.17 5.27 0.10
N ASN A 94 6.95 4.22 -0.18
CA ASN A 94 8.36 4.12 0.21
C ASN A 94 9.25 3.60 -0.92
N LEU A 95 8.95 4.03 -2.15
CA LEU A 95 9.76 3.74 -3.32
C LEU A 95 11.07 4.55 -3.29
N LYS A 96 11.97 4.24 -4.22
CA LYS A 96 13.19 5.04 -4.40
C LYS A 96 12.80 6.50 -4.71
N PRO A 97 13.59 7.49 -4.24
CA PRO A 97 13.35 8.88 -4.58
C PRO A 97 13.20 9.10 -6.09
N GLY A 98 12.19 9.84 -6.53
CA GLY A 98 11.91 10.10 -7.94
C GLY A 98 11.11 8.99 -8.65
N SER A 99 10.87 7.84 -8.03
CA SER A 99 10.12 6.76 -8.68
C SER A 99 8.64 7.06 -8.81
N ILE A 100 8.03 7.67 -7.78
CA ILE A 100 6.59 7.92 -7.77
C ILE A 100 6.23 9.18 -8.56
N GLU A 101 7.13 10.17 -8.59
CA GLU A 101 7.03 11.39 -9.37
C GLU A 101 6.99 11.08 -10.88
N LYS A 102 7.78 10.10 -11.33
CA LYS A 102 7.73 9.61 -12.72
C LYS A 102 6.39 8.99 -13.11
N LEU A 103 5.59 8.60 -12.11
CA LEU A 103 4.25 8.07 -12.30
C LEU A 103 3.18 9.14 -12.10
N GLY A 104 3.54 10.39 -11.80
CA GLY A 104 2.60 11.49 -11.62
C GLY A 104 2.00 11.60 -10.22
N PHE A 105 2.49 10.85 -9.23
CA PHE A 105 2.02 10.93 -7.83
C PHE A 105 3.06 11.56 -6.91
N GLY A 106 3.81 12.54 -7.43
CA GLY A 106 4.67 13.37 -6.60
C GLY A 106 3.85 14.20 -5.63
N SER A 107 4.45 14.59 -4.50
CA SER A 107 3.73 15.37 -3.50
C SER A 107 3.20 16.72 -4.00
N ALA A 108 3.81 17.30 -5.04
CA ALA A 108 3.34 18.52 -5.69
C ALA A 108 2.22 18.25 -6.70
N ASP A 109 2.20 17.07 -7.33
CA ASP A 109 1.16 16.68 -8.29
C ASP A 109 -0.17 16.35 -7.58
N LEU A 110 -0.09 15.95 -6.31
CA LEU A 110 -1.24 15.55 -5.48
C LEU A 110 -1.84 16.68 -4.60
N ARG A 111 -1.33 17.91 -4.69
CA ARG A 111 -1.78 19.07 -3.89
C ARG A 111 -2.18 20.24 -4.77
#